data_AF-A0A367ETM5-F1
#
_entry.id   AF-A0A367ETM5-F1
#
_cell.length_a   1.000
_cell.length_b   1.000
_cell.length_c   1.000
_cell.angle_alpha   90.00
_cell.angle_beta   90.00
_cell.angle_gamma   90.00
#
_symmetry.space_group_name_H-M   'P 1'
#
loop_
_entity.id
_entity.type
_entity.pdbx_description
1 polymer ?
#
loop_
_entity_poly.entity_id
_entity_poly.type
_entity_poly.pdbx_seq_one_letter_code
_entity_poly.pdbx_strand_id
1 'polypeptide(L)' 'MAEQQAGADGRRPVAWLHITAPGRGATPTATSRCACGRDRSAVGHRKVLTLIEDHTTHRTTCPTLTRTEGRAAA' A
#
# COMPACT_ATOMS: atom_id res chain seq x y z
N MET A 1 11.65 -13.49 1.49
CA MET A 1 10.48 -14.02 2.20
C MET A 1 9.86 -12.86 2.97
N ALA A 2 8.91 -12.12 2.39
CA ALA A 2 8.18 -11.07 3.11
C ALA A 2 6.73 -11.55 3.20
N GLU A 3 6.44 -12.15 4.35
CA GLU A 3 5.19 -12.83 4.65
C GLU A 3 4.05 -11.81 4.66
N GLN A 4 3.02 -12.13 3.88
CA GLN A 4 1.88 -11.27 3.64
C GLN A 4 0.87 -11.48 4.79
N GLN A 5 1.01 -10.74 5.89
CA GLN A 5 0.07 -10.85 7.01
C GLN A 5 -1.29 -10.23 6.62
N ALA A 6 -2.31 -11.08 6.52
CA ALA A 6 -3.72 -10.68 6.50
C ALA A 6 -4.23 -10.64 7.95
N GLY A 7 -4.78 -9.50 8.39
CA GLY A 7 -5.33 -9.35 9.73
C GLY A 7 -6.45 -10.36 10.02
N ALA A 8 -6.52 -10.82 11.28
CA ALA A 8 -7.36 -11.92 11.74
C ALA A 8 -8.89 -11.63 11.70
N ASP A 9 -9.30 -10.40 11.45
CA ASP A 9 -10.68 -9.90 11.61
C ASP A 9 -11.58 -10.06 10.36
N GLY A 10 -11.21 -10.91 9.40
CA GLY A 10 -11.97 -11.11 8.16
C GLY A 10 -11.95 -9.92 7.17
N ARG A 11 -11.53 -8.73 7.62
CA ARG A 11 -11.25 -7.56 6.77
C ARG A 11 -9.95 -7.80 6.02
N ARG A 12 -10.03 -7.97 4.70
CA ARG A 12 -8.85 -8.04 3.84
C ARG A 12 -8.28 -6.63 3.67
N PRO A 13 -6.99 -6.40 3.95
CA PRO A 13 -6.36 -5.14 3.57
C PRO A 13 -6.55 -4.95 2.06
N VAL A 14 -6.96 -3.76 1.64
CA VAL A 14 -7.15 -3.43 0.22
C VAL A 14 -5.88 -2.89 -0.42
N ALA A 15 -4.93 -2.42 0.40
CA ALA A 15 -3.67 -1.84 -0.01
C ALA A 15 -2.58 -2.18 1.02
N TRP A 16 -1.40 -2.52 0.52
CA TRP A 16 -0.19 -2.81 1.29
C TRP A 16 0.92 -1.86 0.87
N LEU A 17 1.68 -1.39 1.85
CA LEU A 17 2.92 -0.66 1.64
C LEU A 17 4.02 -1.38 2.43
N HIS A 18 5.03 -1.86 1.73
CA HIS A 18 6.21 -2.48 2.32
C HIS A 18 7.39 -1.54 2.17
N ILE A 19 8.07 -1.22 3.27
CA ILE A 19 9.24 -0.33 3.27
C ILE A 19 10.40 -1.09 3.91
N THR A 20 11.50 -1.19 3.19
CA THR A 20 12.76 -1.77 3.68
C THR A 20 13.77 -0.64 3.82
N ALA A 21 14.18 -0.37 5.06
CA ALA A 21 15.24 0.58 5.39
C ALA A 21 16.34 -0.18 6.17
N PRO A 22 17.37 -0.70 5.47
CA PRO A 22 18.32 -1.66 6.07
C PRO A 22 19.35 -1.02 7.02
N GLY A 23 19.29 0.29 7.28
CA GLY A 23 20.17 0.98 8.23
C GLY A 23 20.36 2.46 7.91
N ARG A 24 21.08 3.18 8.77
CA ARG A 24 21.39 4.61 8.61
C ARG A 24 22.32 4.79 7.39
N GLY A 25 21.92 5.63 6.43
CA GLY A 25 22.70 5.89 5.20
C GLY A 25 22.47 4.89 4.07
N ALA A 26 21.66 3.85 4.27
CA ALA A 26 21.28 2.94 3.20
C ALA A 26 20.13 3.51 2.35
N THR A 27 20.06 3.07 1.10
CA THR A 27 18.98 3.45 0.18
C THR A 27 17.70 2.69 0.54
N PRO A 28 16.65 3.37 1.04
CA PRO A 28 15.40 2.69 1.36
C PRO A 28 14.69 2.26 0.07
N THR A 29 13.96 1.16 0.15
CA THR A 29 13.10 0.68 -0.93
C THR A 29 11.69 0.53 -0.41
N ALA A 30 10.71 0.98 -1.18
CA ALA A 30 9.31 0.82 -0.85
C ALA A 30 8.52 0.25 -2.02
N THR A 31 7.54 -0.61 -1.72
CA THR A 31 6.63 -1.20 -2.69
C THR A 31 5.21 -1.04 -2.19
N SER A 32 4.35 -0.42 -3.00
CA SER A 32 2.92 -0.26 -2.76
C SER A 32 2.14 -1.17 -3.69
N ARG A 33 1.29 -2.03 -3.13
CA ARG A 33 0.35 -2.88 -3.87
C ARG A 33 -1.09 -2.61 -3.43
N CYS A 34 -2.01 -2.51 -4.37
CA CYS A 34 -3.44 -2.38 -4.09
C CYS A 34 -4.25 -3.40 -4.88
N ALA A 35 -5.33 -3.89 -4.28
CA ALA A 35 -6.27 -4.83 -4.88
C ALA A 35 -6.97 -4.28 -6.14
N CYS A 36 -6.92 -2.96 -6.39
CA CYS A 36 -7.40 -2.38 -7.65
C CYS A 36 -6.47 -2.63 -8.85
N GLY A 37 -5.35 -3.33 -8.66
CA GLY A 37 -4.35 -3.60 -9.70
C GLY A 37 -3.18 -2.60 -9.71
N ARG A 38 -3.08 -1.70 -8.73
CA ARG A 38 -1.94 -0.79 -8.60
C ARG A 38 -0.75 -1.53 -7.99
N ASP A 39 0.36 -1.59 -8.72
CA ASP A 39 1.67 -2.01 -8.23
C ASP A 39 2.70 -0.90 -8.54
N ARG A 40 3.39 -0.42 -7.52
CA ARG A 40 4.41 0.63 -7.64
C ARG A 40 5.57 0.33 -6.72
N SER A 41 6.79 0.49 -7.21
CA SER A 41 8.01 0.39 -6.43
C SER A 41 8.82 1.69 -6.51
N ALA A 42 9.50 2.03 -5.43
CA ALA A 42 10.33 3.22 -5.30
C ALA A 42 11.62 2.87 -4.57
N VAL A 43 12.73 3.48 -4.99
CA VAL A 43 14.06 3.30 -4.40
C VAL A 43 14.65 4.68 -4.11
N GLY A 44 15.17 4.86 -2.90
CA GLY A 44 15.76 6.10 -2.41
C GLY A 44 14.78 6.97 -1.64
N HIS A 45 15.32 7.73 -0.68
CA HIS A 45 14.56 8.48 0.32
C HIS A 45 13.42 9.32 -0.28
N ARG A 46 13.72 10.19 -1.26
CA ARG A 46 12.72 11.08 -1.86
C ARG A 46 11.60 10.32 -2.57
N LYS A 47 11.95 9.28 -3.34
CA LYS A 47 10.95 8.48 -4.08
C LYS A 47 10.09 7.64 -3.14
N VAL A 48 10.67 7.12 -2.05
CA VAL A 48 9.94 6.40 -1.02
C VAL A 48 8.94 7.31 -0.31
N LEU A 49 9.32 8.54 0.04
CA LEU A 49 8.40 9.54 0.61
C LEU A 49 7.25 9.85 -0.33
N THR A 50 7.55 10.11 -1.61
CA THR A 50 6.50 10.33 -2.61
C THR A 50 5.59 9.11 -2.77
N LEU A 51 6.14 7.89 -2.73
CA LEU A 51 5.33 6.66 -2.81
C LEU A 51 4.41 6.50 -1.59
N ILE A 52 4.87 6.91 -0.41
CA ILE A 52 4.05 6.92 0.82
C ILE A 52 2.87 7.89 0.65
N GLU A 53 3.12 9.15 0.26
CA GLU A 53 2.07 10.15 0.06
C GLU A 53 1.06 9.71 -1.00
N ASP A 54 1.57 9.20 -2.11
CA ASP A 54 0.78 8.67 -3.21
C ASP A 54 -0.05 7.44 -2.80
N HIS A 55 0.51 6.54 -1.97
CA HIS A 55 -0.24 5.42 -1.38
C HIS A 55 -1.35 5.92 -0.44
N THR A 56 -1.08 6.94 0.38
CA THR A 56 -2.08 7.50 1.31
C THR A 56 -3.21 8.25 0.60
N THR A 57 -2.94 8.88 -0.53
CA THR A 57 -3.96 9.51 -1.38
C THR A 57 -4.75 8.45 -2.15
N HIS A 58 -4.06 7.41 -2.62
CA HIS A 58 -4.72 6.36 -3.36
C HIS A 58 -5.66 5.52 -2.49
N ARG A 59 -5.32 5.22 -1.23
CA ARG A 59 -6.24 4.47 -0.36
C ARG A 59 -7.59 5.17 -0.16
N THR A 60 -7.66 6.50 -0.20
CA THR A 60 -8.94 7.23 -0.04
C THR A 60 -9.73 7.33 -1.34
N THR A 61 -9.03 7.32 -2.48
CA THR A 61 -9.62 7.44 -3.82
C THR A 61 -9.76 6.10 -4.53
N CYS A 62 -9.37 5.00 -3.89
CA CYS A 62 -9.30 3.70 -4.53
C CYS A 62 -10.71 3.25 -4.96
N PRO A 63 -10.94 2.96 -6.25
CA PRO A 63 -12.24 2.57 -6.76
C PRO A 63 -12.74 1.25 -6.14
N THR A 64 -11.83 0.37 -5.73
CA THR A 64 -12.20 -0.87 -5.03
C THR A 64 -12.72 -0.60 -3.62
N LEU A 65 -12.12 0.35 -2.90
CA LEU A 65 -12.58 0.74 -1.57
C LEU A 65 -13.90 1.53 -1.63
N THR A 66 -13.96 2.53 -2.49
CA THR A 66 -15.18 3.34 -2.69
C THR A 66 -16.34 2.50 -3.22
N ARG A 67 -16.09 1.50 -4.08
CA ARG A 67 -17.10 0.51 -4.49
C ARG A 67 -17.51 -0.44 -3.36
N THR A 68 -16.63 -0.75 -2.41
CA THR A 68 -17.00 -1.52 -1.21
C THR A 68 -17.85 -0.69 -0.24
N GLU A 69 -17.54 0.60 -0.03
CA GLU A 69 -18.39 1.51 0.74
C GLU A 69 -19.74 1.79 0.04
N GLY A 70 -19.80 1.69 -1.29
CA GLY A 70 -21.04 1.70 -2.07
C GLY A 70 -21.79 0.35 -2.13
N ARG A 71 -21.27 -0.73 -1.53
CA ARG A 71 -21.98 -2.01 -1.39
C ARG A 71 -22.56 -2.19 0.01
N ALA A 72 -23.26 -1.17 0.47
CA ALA A 72 -24.42 -1.38 1.33
C ALA A 72 -25.65 -1.58 0.41
N ALA A 73 -25.84 -2.80 -0.10
CA ALA A 73 -27.12 -3.37 -0.57
C ALA A 73 -26.86 -4.55 -1.53
N ALA A 74 -27.15 -5.75 -1.04
CA ALA A 74 -27.97 -6.80 -1.67
C ALA A 74 -27.72 -8.11 -0.90
#